data_AF-A0A558A5F4-F1
#
_entry.id   AF-A0A558A5F4-F1
#
_cell.length_a   1.000
_cell.length_b   1.000
_cell.length_c   1.000
_cell.angle_alpha   90.00
_cell.angle_beta   90.00
_cell.angle_gamma   90.00
#
_symmetry.space_group_name_H-M   'P 1'
#
loop_
_entity.id
_entity.type
_entity.pdbx_description
1 polymer ?
#
loop_
_entity_poly.entity_id
_entity_poly.type
_entity_poly.pdbx_seq_one_letter_code
_entity_poly.pdbx_strand_id
1 'polypeptide(L)'
;MGGTEKHHGQPAGRSISARAGRTAPGYGDRRFPIPGALSVVATVLAAVASGLAGRWAAAAAAVIAALALVIWLGIYRRVNAPVNRELTAAAQDGRVPENARALQTRWDSVITARFTLQGIALAALCGVLALP
;
A
#
# COMPACT_ATOMS: atom_id res chain seq x y z
N MET A 1 -37.96 -53.57 2.06
CA MET A 1 -37.14 -53.09 0.92
C MET A 1 -37.75 -51.76 0.51
N GLY A 2 -37.29 -50.57 0.91
CA GLY A 2 -35.94 -50.01 1.02
C GLY A 2 -36.03 -48.65 0.31
N GLY A 3 -35.41 -47.55 0.69
CA GLY A 3 -34.65 -47.12 1.85
C GLY A 3 -34.61 -45.59 1.69
N THR A 4 -34.84 -44.86 2.77
CA THR A 4 -34.59 -43.42 2.89
C THR A 4 -33.08 -43.20 2.91
N GLU A 5 -32.52 -42.43 1.97
CA GLU A 5 -31.34 -41.57 2.14
C GLU A 5 -30.82 -41.10 0.78
N LYS A 6 -30.84 -39.78 0.55
CA LYS A 6 -29.82 -39.11 -0.25
C LYS A 6 -29.31 -37.91 0.52
N HIS A 7 -28.51 -38.22 1.53
CA HIS A 7 -27.54 -37.32 2.11
C HIS A 7 -26.32 -37.21 1.16
N HIS A 8 -25.72 -36.01 1.18
CA HIS A 8 -24.33 -35.70 0.81
C HIS A 8 -24.02 -35.34 -0.63
N GLY A 9 -24.09 -34.03 -0.88
CA GLY A 9 -23.48 -33.36 -2.02
C GLY A 9 -23.35 -31.85 -1.79
N GLN A 10 -22.81 -31.42 -0.65
CA GLN A 10 -22.45 -30.02 -0.40
C GLN A 10 -20.96 -29.84 -0.75
N PRO A 11 -20.58 -29.37 -1.96
CA PRO A 11 -19.19 -29.10 -2.24
C PRO A 11 -18.72 -27.86 -1.47
N ALA A 12 -17.58 -28.05 -0.81
CA ALA A 12 -16.84 -27.18 0.09
C ALA A 12 -16.34 -25.84 -0.53
N GLY A 13 -17.15 -25.15 -1.33
CA GLY A 13 -16.78 -23.90 -2.01
C GLY A 13 -17.21 -22.60 -1.31
N ARG A 14 -18.08 -22.67 -0.30
CA ARG A 14 -18.63 -21.48 0.37
C ARG A 14 -17.81 -20.98 1.56
N SER A 15 -16.82 -21.73 2.04
CA SER A 15 -16.13 -21.42 3.31
C SER A 15 -14.95 -20.46 3.14
N ILE A 16 -14.26 -20.48 1.99
CA ILE A 16 -13.08 -19.63 1.76
C ILE A 16 -13.49 -18.20 1.37
N SER A 17 -14.48 -18.06 0.50
CA SER A 17 -15.05 -16.76 0.10
C SER A 17 -15.82 -16.09 1.26
N ALA A 18 -16.55 -16.86 2.07
CA ALA A 18 -17.26 -16.32 3.24
C ALA A 18 -16.33 -16.00 4.43
N ARG A 19 -15.10 -16.54 4.48
CA ARG A 19 -14.11 -16.18 5.50
C ARG A 19 -13.23 -15.02 5.03
N ALA A 20 -12.88 -14.97 3.74
CA ALA A 20 -12.21 -13.84 3.11
C ALA A 20 -13.07 -12.55 3.13
N GLY A 21 -14.39 -12.66 3.07
CA GLY A 21 -15.31 -11.52 3.22
C GLY A 21 -15.44 -10.97 4.65
N ARG A 22 -14.84 -11.62 5.67
CA ARG A 22 -14.93 -11.20 7.09
C ARG A 22 -13.66 -10.56 7.66
N THR A 23 -12.57 -10.48 6.91
CA THR A 23 -11.48 -9.59 7.27
C THR A 23 -11.90 -8.18 6.91
N ALA A 24 -12.31 -7.40 7.92
CA ALA A 24 -12.83 -6.05 7.80
C ALA A 24 -12.13 -5.25 6.66
N PRO A 25 -12.85 -4.90 5.58
CA PRO A 25 -12.31 -4.15 4.44
C PRO A 25 -11.66 -2.79 4.82
N GLY A 26 -11.99 -2.23 5.99
CA GLY A 26 -11.40 -0.98 6.49
C GLY A 26 -10.06 -1.12 7.24
N TYR A 27 -9.56 -2.34 7.49
CA TYR A 27 -8.38 -2.53 8.33
C TYR A 27 -7.06 -2.19 7.62
N GLY A 28 -7.00 -2.37 6.29
CA GLY A 28 -5.83 -2.02 5.47
C GLY A 28 -5.63 -0.51 5.35
N ASP A 29 -6.67 0.22 4.97
CA ASP A 29 -6.61 1.67 4.71
C ASP A 29 -6.23 2.51 5.94
N ARG A 30 -6.58 2.02 7.14
CA ARG A 30 -6.29 2.71 8.40
C ARG A 30 -4.85 2.49 8.90
N ARG A 31 -4.16 1.44 8.42
CA ARG A 31 -2.78 1.09 8.85
C ARG A 31 -1.70 1.59 7.90
N PHE A 32 -1.95 1.66 6.60
CA PHE A 32 -0.94 2.07 5.61
C PHE A 32 -0.38 3.51 5.75
N PRO A 33 -1.12 4.54 6.19
CA PRO A 33 -0.54 5.88 6.29
C PRO A 33 0.46 6.02 7.44
N ILE A 34 0.42 5.14 8.46
CA ILE A 34 1.27 5.27 9.66
C ILE A 34 2.74 4.92 9.36
N PRO A 35 3.09 3.75 8.78
CA PRO A 35 4.47 3.44 8.41
C PRO A 35 5.04 4.42 7.39
N GLY A 36 4.23 4.86 6.42
CA GLY A 36 4.65 5.83 5.41
C GLY A 36 4.90 7.23 5.97
N ALA A 37 4.08 7.69 6.92
CA ALA A 37 4.34 8.97 7.60
C ALA A 37 5.57 8.88 8.50
N LEU A 38 5.73 7.77 9.23
CA LEU A 38 6.90 7.54 10.08
C LEU A 38 8.20 7.50 9.27
N SER A 39 8.21 6.88 8.09
CA SER A 39 9.40 6.86 7.24
C SER A 39 9.78 8.26 6.74
N VAL A 40 8.81 9.11 6.39
CA VAL A 40 9.07 10.52 6.04
C VAL A 40 9.68 11.26 7.23
N VAL A 41 9.10 11.14 8.42
CA VAL A 41 9.61 11.80 9.63
C VAL A 41 11.04 11.34 9.93
N ALA A 42 11.30 10.03 9.92
CA ALA A 42 12.63 9.49 10.15
C ALA A 42 13.65 10.00 9.11
N THR A 43 13.24 10.11 7.84
CA THR A 43 14.12 10.62 6.77
C THR A 43 14.43 12.10 6.94
N VAL A 44 13.48 12.90 7.39
CA VAL A 44 13.71 14.32 7.72
C VAL A 44 14.67 14.45 8.89
N LEU A 45 14.51 13.64 9.94
CA LEU A 45 15.43 13.64 11.09
C LEU A 45 16.85 13.25 10.66
N ALA A 46 16.99 12.29 9.74
CA ALA A 46 18.29 11.93 9.18
C ALA A 46 18.92 13.11 8.40
N ALA A 47 18.14 13.85 7.61
CA ALA A 47 18.63 15.02 6.90
C ALA A 47 19.16 16.11 7.85
N VAL A 48 18.42 16.38 8.93
CA VAL A 48 18.81 17.34 9.96
C VAL A 48 20.08 16.88 10.68
N ALA A 49 20.14 15.62 11.11
CA ALA A 49 21.31 15.07 11.79
C ALA A 49 22.58 15.12 10.90
N SER A 50 22.47 14.75 9.62
CA SER A 50 23.58 14.84 8.66
C SER A 50 24.02 16.29 8.43
N GLY A 51 23.08 17.23 8.32
CA GLY A 51 23.40 18.65 8.17
C GLY A 51 24.14 19.21 9.40
N LEU A 52 23.68 18.88 10.61
CA LEU A 52 24.34 19.27 11.86
C LEU A 52 25.75 18.65 12.00
N ALA A 53 25.97 17.49 11.42
CA ALA A 53 27.27 16.82 11.37
C ALA A 53 28.21 17.34 10.24
N GLY A 54 27.78 18.32 9.44
CA GLY A 54 28.55 18.85 8.31
C GLY A 54 28.62 17.91 7.08
N ARG A 55 27.82 16.85 7.07
CA ARG A 55 27.78 15.80 6.05
C ARG A 55 26.84 16.19 4.90
N TRP A 56 27.22 17.23 4.15
CA TRP A 56 26.33 17.85 3.16
C TRP A 56 25.88 16.89 2.04
N ALA A 57 26.75 15.95 1.64
CA ALA A 57 26.39 14.91 0.67
C ALA A 57 25.32 13.95 1.22
N ALA A 58 25.48 13.49 2.47
CA ALA A 58 24.48 12.68 3.16
C ALA A 58 23.17 13.46 3.40
N ALA A 59 23.24 14.76 3.72
CA ALA A 59 22.07 15.60 3.87
C ALA A 59 21.28 15.74 2.56
N ALA A 60 21.97 15.95 1.43
CA ALA A 60 21.33 16.00 0.11
C ALA A 60 20.64 14.66 -0.24
N ALA A 61 21.30 13.52 0.05
CA ALA A 61 20.70 12.21 -0.14
C ALA A 61 19.44 12.02 0.71
N ALA A 62 19.45 12.45 1.97
CA ALA A 62 18.28 12.40 2.84
C ALA A 62 17.11 13.27 2.32
N VAL A 63 17.39 14.46 1.77
CA VAL A 63 16.36 15.31 1.15
C VAL A 63 15.75 14.62 -0.08
N ILE A 64 16.55 13.98 -0.93
CA ILE A 64 16.06 13.24 -2.10
C ILE A 64 15.15 12.09 -1.65
N ALA A 65 15.56 11.33 -0.63
CA ALA A 65 14.74 10.26 -0.06
C ALA A 65 13.41 10.81 0.48
N ALA A 66 13.43 11.93 1.21
CA ALA A 66 12.23 12.55 1.77
C ALA A 66 11.26 12.99 0.65
N LEU A 67 11.76 13.64 -0.40
CA LEU A 67 10.94 14.06 -1.54
C LEU A 67 10.31 12.87 -2.26
N ALA A 68 11.08 11.79 -2.49
CA ALA A 68 10.55 10.59 -3.12
C ALA A 68 9.41 9.95 -2.30
N LEU A 69 9.56 9.88 -0.97
CA LEU A 69 8.53 9.37 -0.06
C LEU A 69 7.29 10.27 -0.01
N VAL A 70 7.47 11.60 -0.03
CA VAL A 70 6.35 12.55 -0.08
C VAL A 70 5.55 12.42 -1.38
N ILE A 71 6.23 12.32 -2.52
CA ILE A 71 5.58 12.11 -3.82
C ILE A 71 4.84 10.77 -3.82
N TRP A 72 5.47 9.70 -3.30
CA TRP A 72 4.85 8.39 -3.16
C TRP A 72 3.55 8.46 -2.32
N LEU A 73 3.56 9.19 -1.21
CA LEU A 73 2.38 9.39 -0.37
C LEU A 73 1.29 10.20 -1.09
N GLY A 74 1.69 11.18 -1.90
CA GLY A 74 0.79 11.91 -2.79
C GLY A 74 0.07 10.99 -3.77
N ILE A 75 0.81 10.08 -4.44
CA ILE A 75 0.25 9.06 -5.33
C ILE A 75 -0.72 8.14 -4.57
N TYR A 76 -0.36 7.71 -3.37
CA TYR A 76 -1.24 6.90 -2.53
C TYR A 76 -2.57 7.62 -2.28
N ARG A 77 -2.53 8.87 -1.80
CA ARG A 77 -3.75 9.64 -1.49
C ARG A 77 -4.62 9.93 -2.70
N ARG A 78 -4.03 10.20 -3.86
CA ARG A 78 -4.76 10.61 -5.08
C ARG A 78 -5.32 9.43 -5.89
N VAL A 79 -4.68 8.26 -5.80
CA VAL A 79 -5.01 7.11 -6.67
C VAL A 79 -5.40 5.89 -5.85
N ASN A 80 -4.56 5.48 -4.91
CA ASN A 80 -4.76 4.21 -4.20
C ASN A 80 -5.90 4.31 -3.18
N ALA A 81 -5.96 5.38 -2.39
CA ALA A 81 -7.02 5.60 -1.41
C ALA A 81 -8.44 5.63 -2.03
N PRO A 82 -8.74 6.38 -3.12
CA PRO A 82 -10.08 6.33 -3.71
C PRO A 82 -10.41 4.96 -4.32
N VAL A 83 -9.46 4.29 -5.00
CA VAL A 83 -9.66 2.93 -5.53
C VAL A 83 -9.98 1.96 -4.39
N ASN A 84 -9.24 2.03 -3.29
CA ASN A 84 -9.43 1.13 -2.15
C ASN A 84 -10.77 1.38 -1.44
N ARG A 85 -11.25 2.63 -1.39
CA ARG A 85 -12.58 2.97 -0.87
C ARG A 85 -13.70 2.36 -1.72
N GLU A 86 -13.62 2.47 -3.05
CA GLU A 86 -14.64 1.88 -3.94
C GLU A 86 -14.68 0.35 -3.83
N LEU A 87 -13.51 -0.30 -3.84
CA LEU A 87 -13.39 -1.74 -3.64
C LEU A 87 -13.91 -2.18 -2.27
N THR A 88 -13.60 -1.41 -1.23
CA THR A 88 -14.09 -1.65 0.13
C THR A 88 -15.60 -1.53 0.23
N ALA A 89 -16.20 -0.49 -0.36
CA ALA A 89 -17.65 -0.30 -0.35
C ALA A 89 -18.36 -1.45 -1.07
N ALA A 90 -17.88 -1.84 -2.27
CA ALA A 90 -18.45 -2.97 -2.99
C ALA A 90 -18.31 -4.30 -2.23
N ALA A 91 -17.17 -4.52 -1.56
CA ALA A 91 -16.97 -5.71 -0.73
C ALA A 91 -17.90 -5.74 0.49
N GLN A 92 -18.19 -4.58 1.11
CA GLN A 92 -19.14 -4.46 2.21
C GLN A 92 -20.58 -4.79 1.76
N ASP A 93 -20.93 -4.41 0.54
CA ASP A 93 -22.22 -4.74 -0.09
C ASP A 93 -22.27 -6.20 -0.64
N GLY A 94 -21.16 -6.95 -0.56
CA GLY A 94 -21.06 -8.31 -1.09
C GLY A 94 -21.12 -8.40 -2.62
N ARG A 95 -20.79 -7.31 -3.33
CA ARG A 95 -20.88 -7.21 -4.80
C ARG A 95 -19.51 -6.95 -5.43
N VAL A 96 -19.42 -7.22 -6.72
CA VAL A 96 -18.29 -6.79 -7.56
C VAL A 96 -18.61 -5.40 -8.13
N PRO A 97 -17.70 -4.40 -8.08
CA PRO A 97 -17.94 -3.11 -8.71
C PRO A 97 -18.14 -3.26 -10.22
N GLU A 98 -19.14 -2.59 -10.77
CA GLU A 98 -19.41 -2.58 -12.22
C GLU A 98 -18.23 -2.00 -13.02
N ASN A 99 -17.48 -1.07 -12.41
CA ASN A 99 -16.31 -0.41 -12.95
C ASN A 99 -14.98 -1.11 -12.59
N ALA A 100 -14.98 -2.39 -12.22
CA ALA A 100 -13.79 -3.11 -11.75
C ALA A 100 -12.57 -3.00 -12.69
N ARG A 101 -12.79 -3.05 -14.01
CA ARG A 101 -11.71 -2.88 -15.00
C ARG A 101 -11.09 -1.49 -14.97
N ALA A 102 -11.92 -0.45 -14.87
CA ALA A 102 -11.44 0.93 -14.78
C ALA A 102 -10.65 1.17 -13.48
N LEU A 103 -11.11 0.59 -12.37
CA LEU A 103 -10.38 0.61 -11.09
C LEU A 103 -9.02 -0.07 -11.18
N GLN A 104 -8.97 -1.23 -11.86
CA GLN A 104 -7.71 -1.94 -12.10
C GLN A 104 -6.75 -1.10 -12.96
N THR A 105 -7.20 -0.55 -14.09
CA THR A 105 -6.37 0.31 -14.95
C THR A 105 -5.82 1.52 -14.18
N ARG A 106 -6.66 2.14 -13.34
CA ARG A 106 -6.24 3.27 -12.51
C ARG A 106 -5.19 2.85 -11.48
N TRP A 107 -5.33 1.67 -10.86
CA TRP A 107 -4.32 1.15 -9.94
C TRP A 107 -3.00 0.79 -10.64
N ASP A 108 -3.09 0.16 -11.82
CA ASP A 108 -1.95 -0.25 -12.64
C ASP A 108 -1.15 0.96 -13.14
N SER A 109 -1.82 2.07 -13.46
CA SER A 109 -1.20 3.30 -13.98
C SER A 109 -0.09 3.89 -13.09
N VAL A 110 -0.11 3.58 -11.79
CA VAL A 110 0.84 4.11 -10.80
C VAL A 110 1.80 3.07 -10.24
N ILE A 111 1.76 1.82 -10.74
CA ILE A 111 2.66 0.76 -10.26
C ILE A 111 4.11 1.14 -10.52
N THR A 112 4.45 1.44 -11.78
CA THR A 112 5.83 1.79 -12.17
C THR A 112 6.34 2.99 -11.38
N ALA A 113 5.54 4.05 -11.27
CA ALA A 113 5.90 5.24 -10.50
C ALA A 113 6.19 4.91 -9.02
N ARG A 114 5.35 4.08 -8.38
CA ARG A 114 5.56 3.67 -6.99
C ARG A 114 6.85 2.87 -6.83
N PHE A 115 7.12 1.92 -7.71
CA PHE A 115 8.35 1.13 -7.67
C PHE A 115 9.60 2.00 -7.87
N THR A 116 9.57 2.90 -8.85
CA THR A 116 10.69 3.81 -9.12
C THR A 116 10.96 4.72 -7.92
N LEU A 117 9.92 5.33 -7.34
CA LEU A 117 10.07 6.19 -6.16
C LEU A 117 10.62 5.43 -4.95
N GLN A 118 10.16 4.19 -4.75
CA GLN A 118 10.66 3.35 -3.66
C GLN A 118 12.13 2.97 -3.85
N GLY A 119 12.53 2.67 -5.09
CA GLY A 119 13.92 2.40 -5.45
C GLY A 119 14.83 3.62 -5.22
N ILE A 120 14.38 4.81 -5.64
CA ILE A 120 15.09 6.08 -5.41
C ILE A 120 15.24 6.33 -3.91
N ALA A 121 14.15 6.21 -3.15
CA ALA A 121 14.17 6.42 -1.70
C ALA A 121 15.15 5.46 -1.01
N LEU A 122 15.14 4.18 -1.39
CA LEU A 122 16.06 3.19 -0.83
C LEU A 122 17.53 3.51 -1.18
N ALA A 123 17.82 3.79 -2.44
CA ALA A 123 19.18 4.11 -2.89
C ALA A 123 19.71 5.37 -2.18
N ALA A 124 18.87 6.40 -2.05
CA ALA A 124 19.21 7.64 -1.36
C ALA A 124 19.43 7.41 0.15
N LEU A 125 18.61 6.60 0.82
CA LEU A 125 18.81 6.22 2.23
C LEU A 125 20.12 5.44 2.42
N CYS A 126 20.46 4.53 1.50
CA CYS A 126 21.79 3.90 1.51
C CYS A 126 22.91 4.95 1.34
N GLY A 127 22.70 5.96 0.51
CA GLY A 127 23.60 7.11 0.35
C GLY A 127 23.84 7.88 1.66
N VAL A 128 22.81 8.06 2.49
CA VAL A 128 22.96 8.72 3.82
C VAL A 128 23.98 7.98 4.70
N LEU A 129 24.04 6.66 4.59
CA LEU A 129 24.98 5.83 5.35
C LEU A 129 26.38 5.78 4.72
N ALA A 130 26.46 5.82 3.38
CA ALA A 130 27.71 5.61 2.64
C ALA A 130 28.49 6.91 2.33
N LEU A 131 27.80 8.04 2.18
CA LEU A 131 28.42 9.31 1.81
C LEU A 131 29.03 10.02 3.02
N PRO A 132 30.13 10.77 2.83
CA PRO A 132 30.75 11.53 3.91
C PRO A 132 29.80 12.57 4.50
#